data_AF-A0AAI9IEA5-F1
#
_entry.id   AF-A0AAI9IEA5-F1
#
_cell.length_a   1.000
_cell.length_b   1.000
_cell.length_c   1.000
_cell.angle_alpha   90.00
_cell.angle_beta   90.00
_cell.angle_gamma   90.00
#
_symmetry.space_group_name_H-M   'P 1'
#
loop_
_entity.id
_entity.type
_entity.pdbx_description
1 polymer ?
#
loop_
_entity_poly.entity_id
_entity_poly.type
_entity_poly.pdbx_seq_one_letter_code
_entity_poly.pdbx_strand_id
1 'polypeptide(L)'
;MLQQHPETSPTRLILGSSSIYRKQLLSRLGLPFETMIPDIDETPHATETPEATALRLAREKAAAIGERSGPALVIGSDQVATLDGLQIGKPGNHANALRQLQLMRGREVVFHTALCLWDGRNGQAGATAQVCNVQTLVRFRDLEDAELDAYLRIEQPYDCAGSAKNEGLGIAILESIRSDDPTALTGLPLIALTGMLRQAGIRFFRTENAGNQ
;
A
#
# COMPACT_ATOMS: atom_id res chain seq x y z
N MET A 1 -31.81 30.54 -24.25
CA MET A 1 -30.65 30.34 -23.34
C MET A 1 -30.71 28.92 -22.81
N LEU A 2 -30.00 28.00 -23.46
CA LEU A 2 -29.83 26.63 -22.96
C LEU A 2 -28.74 26.68 -21.88
N GLN A 3 -29.11 26.48 -20.62
CA GLN A 3 -28.15 26.28 -19.56
C GLN A 3 -27.46 24.94 -19.81
N GLN A 4 -26.19 25.01 -20.22
CA GLN A 4 -25.30 23.86 -20.27
C GLN A 4 -25.03 23.45 -18.82
N HIS A 5 -25.50 22.26 -18.43
CA HIS A 5 -24.99 21.61 -17.23
C HIS A 5 -23.50 21.34 -17.46
N PRO A 6 -22.58 21.75 -16.56
CA PRO A 6 -21.19 21.39 -16.71
C PRO A 6 -21.09 19.87 -16.63
N GLU A 7 -20.72 19.23 -17.74
CA GLU A 7 -20.30 17.83 -17.72
C GLU A 7 -19.14 17.74 -16.73
N THR A 8 -19.35 17.09 -15.58
CA THR A 8 -18.29 16.93 -14.59
C THR A 8 -17.22 16.07 -15.23
N SER A 9 -16.07 16.68 -15.52
CA SER A 9 -14.90 15.98 -15.99
C SER A 9 -14.60 14.79 -15.07
N PRO A 10 -14.15 13.65 -15.62
CA PRO A 10 -13.84 12.48 -14.81
C PRO A 10 -12.84 12.87 -13.73
N THR A 11 -13.13 12.49 -12.48
CA THR A 11 -12.27 12.83 -11.34
C THR A 11 -10.87 12.29 -11.60
N ARG A 12 -9.89 13.19 -11.65
CA ARG A 12 -8.48 12.82 -11.82
C ARG A 12 -7.98 12.06 -10.59
N LEU A 13 -7.48 10.85 -10.81
CA LEU A 13 -6.94 9.98 -9.77
C LEU A 13 -5.44 9.76 -10.00
N ILE A 14 -4.65 9.94 -8.96
CA ILE A 14 -3.19 9.82 -9.02
C ILE A 14 -2.71 8.81 -7.98
N LEU A 15 -1.89 7.86 -8.40
CA LEU A 15 -1.10 7.02 -7.51
C LEU A 15 0.25 7.70 -7.26
N GLY A 16 0.46 8.14 -6.02
CA GLY A 16 1.70 8.74 -5.54
C GLY A 16 2.75 7.71 -5.15
N SER A 17 3.18 6.88 -6.10
CA SER A 17 4.16 5.81 -5.84
C SER A 17 4.94 5.40 -7.08
N SER A 18 6.20 5.04 -6.89
CA SER A 18 7.05 4.35 -7.86
C SER A 18 6.87 2.82 -7.86
N SER A 19 6.11 2.26 -6.91
CA SER A 19 5.97 0.81 -6.75
C SER A 19 5.16 0.16 -7.88
N ILE A 20 5.79 -0.78 -8.59
CA ILE A 20 5.13 -1.58 -9.63
C ILE A 20 3.98 -2.42 -9.06
N TYR A 21 4.12 -2.93 -7.83
CA TYR A 21 3.12 -3.76 -7.17
C TYR A 21 1.86 -2.94 -6.84
N ARG A 22 2.04 -1.72 -6.30
CA ARG A 22 0.91 -0.81 -6.01
C ARG A 22 0.17 -0.40 -7.28
N LYS A 23 0.90 -0.16 -8.37
CA LYS A 23 0.32 0.14 -9.69
C LYS A 23 -0.51 -1.03 -10.22
N GLN A 24 0.00 -2.25 -10.13
CA GLN A 24 -0.72 -3.47 -10.54
C GLN A 24 -1.98 -3.70 -9.69
N LEU A 25 -1.90 -3.51 -8.37
CA LEU A 25 -3.06 -3.60 -7.47
C LEU A 25 -4.13 -2.58 -7.82
N LEU A 26 -3.77 -1.30 -7.96
CA LEU A 26 -4.73 -0.23 -8.27
C LEU A 26 -5.45 -0.46 -9.61
N SER A 27 -4.75 -1.03 -10.58
CA SER A 27 -5.32 -1.38 -11.89
C SER A 27 -6.50 -2.35 -11.80
N ARG A 28 -6.61 -3.16 -10.74
CA ARG A 28 -7.75 -4.07 -10.50
C ARG A 28 -9.09 -3.32 -10.35
N LEU A 29 -9.06 -2.03 -9.99
CA LEU A 29 -10.26 -1.22 -9.81
C LEU A 29 -10.88 -0.76 -11.13
N GLY A 30 -10.18 -0.89 -12.26
CA GLY A 30 -10.67 -0.44 -13.58
C GLY A 30 -10.87 1.07 -13.70
N LEU A 31 -10.36 1.86 -12.75
CA LEU A 31 -10.40 3.33 -12.81
C LEU A 31 -9.21 3.85 -13.63
N PRO A 32 -9.39 4.87 -14.48
CA PRO A 32 -8.27 5.56 -15.07
C PRO A 32 -7.49 6.30 -13.98
N PHE A 33 -6.16 6.14 -13.96
CA PHE A 33 -5.29 6.84 -13.02
C PHE A 33 -3.94 7.16 -13.65
N GLU A 34 -3.27 8.15 -13.07
CA GLU A 34 -1.89 8.52 -13.40
C GLU A 34 -0.95 8.08 -12.28
N THR A 35 0.34 7.91 -12.58
CA THR A 35 1.35 7.66 -11.56
C THR A 35 2.30 8.85 -11.45
N MET A 36 2.53 9.32 -10.24
CA MET A 36 3.52 10.35 -9.95
C MET A 36 4.42 9.86 -8.82
N ILE A 37 5.72 10.12 -8.92
CA ILE A 37 6.70 9.71 -7.91
C ILE A 37 6.85 10.88 -6.93
N PRO A 38 6.58 10.67 -5.63
CA PRO A 38 6.79 11.70 -4.62
C PRO A 38 8.30 11.93 -4.43
N ASP A 39 8.67 13.19 -4.24
CA ASP A 39 10.04 13.61 -3.92
C ASP A 39 10.05 14.04 -2.45
N ILE A 40 10.30 13.08 -1.55
CA ILE A 40 10.31 13.28 -0.10
C ILE A 40 11.47 12.51 0.54
N ASP A 41 11.90 12.96 1.73
CA ASP A 41 12.80 12.20 2.59
C ASP A 41 12.03 11.11 3.34
N GLU A 42 12.34 9.85 3.04
CA GLU A 42 11.67 8.70 3.66
C GLU A 42 12.33 8.24 4.97
N THR A 43 13.33 8.96 5.46
CA THR A 43 14.06 8.60 6.68
C THR A 43 13.12 8.60 7.91
N PRO A 44 13.07 7.51 8.70
CA PRO A 44 12.30 7.50 9.95
C PRO A 44 12.83 8.55 10.94
N HIS A 45 11.95 9.23 11.68
CA HIS A 45 12.40 10.15 12.73
C HIS A 45 12.86 9.37 13.98
N ALA A 46 13.77 9.95 14.76
CA ALA A 46 14.47 9.25 15.86
C ALA A 46 13.56 8.63 16.93
N THR A 47 12.35 9.14 17.13
CA THR A 47 11.38 8.66 18.13
C THR A 47 10.10 8.13 17.49
N GLU A 48 10.10 7.91 16.18
CA GLU A 48 8.94 7.47 15.44
C GLU A 48 8.80 5.94 15.56
N THR A 49 7.62 5.46 15.92
CA THR A 49 7.35 4.02 15.83
C THR A 49 7.29 3.63 14.34
N PRO A 50 7.56 2.36 13.99
CA PRO A 50 7.45 1.94 12.60
C PRO A 50 6.07 2.22 12.00
N GLU A 51 5.00 1.99 12.78
CA GLU A 51 3.63 2.33 12.38
C GLU A 51 3.44 3.83 12.12
N ALA A 52 3.92 4.69 13.02
CA ALA A 52 3.84 6.13 12.85
C ALA A 52 4.62 6.58 11.60
N THR A 53 5.76 5.94 11.32
CA THR A 53 6.57 6.19 10.13
C THR A 53 5.76 5.90 8.86
N ALA A 54 5.12 4.72 8.79
CA ALA A 54 4.30 4.37 7.63
C ALA A 54 3.14 5.37 7.45
N LEU A 55 2.44 5.73 8.52
CA LEU A 55 1.34 6.69 8.48
C LEU A 55 1.77 8.07 7.99
N ARG A 56 2.87 8.60 8.54
CA ARG A 56 3.46 9.87 8.12
C ARG A 56 3.85 9.82 6.65
N LEU A 57 4.64 8.82 6.24
CA LEU A 57 5.12 8.70 4.87
C LEU A 57 3.97 8.55 3.87
N ALA A 58 2.93 7.75 4.18
CA ALA A 58 1.77 7.64 3.31
C ALA A 58 1.09 9.02 3.10
N ARG A 59 0.96 9.82 4.16
CA ARG A 59 0.39 11.17 4.09
C ARG A 59 1.29 12.13 3.32
N GLU A 60 2.58 12.18 3.63
CA GLU A 60 3.54 13.08 2.99
C GLU A 60 3.68 12.78 1.49
N LYS A 61 3.71 11.50 1.10
CA LYS A 61 3.71 11.09 -0.32
C LYS A 61 2.49 11.63 -1.07
N ALA A 62 1.29 11.51 -0.47
CA ALA A 62 0.06 12.02 -1.08
C ALA A 62 0.05 13.55 -1.15
N ALA A 63 0.42 14.22 -0.05
CA ALA A 63 0.42 15.68 0.05
C ALA A 63 1.43 16.32 -0.91
N ALA A 64 2.67 15.82 -0.97
CA ALA A 64 3.72 16.37 -1.83
C ALA A 64 3.34 16.41 -3.32
N ILE A 65 2.54 15.42 -3.76
CA ILE A 65 1.97 15.38 -5.11
C ILE A 65 0.71 16.23 -5.21
N GLY A 66 -0.19 16.15 -4.22
CA GLY A 66 -1.43 16.93 -4.17
C GLY A 66 -1.20 18.43 -4.19
N GLU A 67 -0.14 18.91 -3.53
CA GLU A 67 0.23 20.33 -3.44
C GLU A 67 0.63 20.95 -4.78
N ARG A 68 1.28 20.15 -5.64
CA ARG A 68 1.74 20.57 -6.97
C ARG A 68 0.84 20.10 -8.11
N SER A 69 -0.21 19.37 -7.78
CA SER A 69 -1.19 18.90 -8.76
C SER A 69 -2.34 19.89 -8.87
N GLY A 70 -2.95 19.99 -10.06
CA GLY A 70 -4.30 20.54 -10.17
C GLY A 70 -5.34 19.67 -9.43
N PRO A 71 -6.64 20.04 -9.47
CA PRO A 71 -7.71 19.32 -8.79
C PRO A 71 -7.68 17.81 -9.02
N ALA A 72 -7.40 17.02 -7.97
CA ALA A 72 -7.26 15.57 -8.06
C ALA A 72 -7.46 14.87 -6.70
N LEU A 73 -7.74 13.57 -6.78
CA LEU A 73 -7.57 12.63 -5.69
C LEU A 73 -6.17 11.99 -5.81
N VAL A 74 -5.40 11.99 -4.72
CA VAL A 74 -4.04 11.44 -4.70
C VAL A 74 -3.93 10.36 -3.63
N ILE A 75 -3.48 9.18 -4.06
CA ILE A 75 -3.28 8.01 -3.21
C ILE A 75 -1.80 7.96 -2.81
N GLY A 76 -1.51 8.10 -1.52
CA GLY A 76 -0.20 7.80 -0.94
C GLY A 76 -0.26 6.51 -0.14
N SER A 77 0.81 5.73 -0.14
CA SER A 77 0.89 4.53 0.68
C SER A 77 2.34 4.24 1.05
N ASP A 78 2.52 3.75 2.26
CA ASP A 78 3.79 3.29 2.77
C ASP A 78 3.62 1.97 3.54
N GLN A 79 4.68 1.20 3.69
CA GLN A 79 4.61 -0.08 4.38
C GLN A 79 5.90 -0.35 5.13
N VAL A 80 5.74 -0.75 6.39
CA VAL A 80 6.84 -1.27 7.21
C VAL A 80 6.48 -2.66 7.74
N ALA A 81 7.48 -3.51 7.90
CA ALA A 81 7.33 -4.79 8.59
C ALA A 81 7.97 -4.68 9.98
N THR A 82 7.40 -5.35 10.98
CA THR A 82 7.97 -5.44 12.33
C THR A 82 7.99 -6.88 12.83
N LEU A 83 9.00 -7.18 13.64
CA LEU A 83 9.13 -8.42 14.40
C LEU A 83 9.42 -8.04 15.84
N ASP A 84 8.58 -8.48 16.76
CA ASP A 84 8.60 -8.07 18.18
C ASP A 84 8.68 -6.53 18.36
N GLY A 85 7.99 -5.79 17.50
CA GLY A 85 7.96 -4.32 17.51
C GLY A 85 9.17 -3.63 16.87
N LEU A 86 10.20 -4.38 16.44
CA LEU A 86 11.37 -3.82 15.75
C LEU A 86 11.18 -3.85 14.24
N GLN A 87 11.53 -2.76 13.56
CA GLN A 87 11.39 -2.66 12.11
C GLN A 87 12.31 -3.62 11.36
N ILE A 88 11.74 -4.28 10.36
CA ILE A 88 12.43 -5.14 9.40
C ILE A 88 12.43 -4.43 8.05
N GLY A 89 13.63 -4.15 7.55
CA GLY A 89 13.84 -3.56 6.23
C GLY A 89 14.01 -4.61 5.12
N LYS A 90 14.34 -4.12 3.92
CA LYS A 90 14.71 -4.97 2.78
C LYS A 90 16.11 -5.57 3.03
N PRO A 91 16.32 -6.87 2.77
CA PRO A 91 17.62 -7.51 3.01
C PRO A 91 18.71 -7.05 2.03
N GLY A 92 18.34 -6.66 0.80
CA GLY A 92 19.22 -6.17 -0.26
C GLY A 92 20.09 -7.24 -0.93
N ASN A 93 20.46 -8.31 -0.22
CA ASN A 93 21.24 -9.43 -0.76
C ASN A 93 20.84 -10.76 -0.11
N HIS A 94 21.30 -11.85 -0.73
CA HIS A 94 21.02 -13.22 -0.29
C HIS A 94 21.42 -13.50 1.17
N ALA A 95 22.64 -13.14 1.57
CA ALA A 95 23.15 -13.45 2.92
C ALA A 95 22.32 -12.76 4.01
N ASN A 96 21.92 -11.51 3.78
CA ASN A 96 21.03 -10.78 4.67
C ASN A 96 19.61 -11.35 4.66
N ALA A 97 19.12 -11.81 3.50
CA ALA A 97 17.82 -12.43 3.39
C ALA A 97 17.74 -13.74 4.19
N LEU A 98 18.80 -14.57 4.12
CA LEU A 98 18.87 -15.80 4.91
C LEU A 98 18.87 -15.50 6.41
N ARG A 99 19.68 -14.54 6.87
CA ARG A 99 19.68 -14.09 8.28
C ARG A 99 18.30 -13.58 8.71
N GLN A 100 17.63 -12.83 7.85
CA GLN A 100 16.30 -12.31 8.11
C GLN A 100 15.29 -13.46 8.25
N LEU A 101 15.29 -14.44 7.34
CA LEU A 101 14.43 -15.63 7.41
C LEU A 101 14.72 -16.48 8.66
N GLN A 102 15.99 -16.68 9.02
CA GLN A 102 16.39 -17.37 10.25
C GLN A 102 15.87 -16.67 11.50
N LEU A 103 15.83 -15.34 11.52
CA LEU A 103 15.25 -14.57 12.62
C LEU A 103 13.73 -14.69 12.68
N MET A 104 13.04 -14.80 11.54
CA MET A 104 11.58 -14.81 11.47
C MET A 104 10.95 -16.22 11.55
N ARG A 105 11.69 -17.31 11.27
CA ARG A 105 11.14 -18.67 11.26
C ARG A 105 10.41 -19.01 12.57
N GLY A 106 9.25 -19.67 12.45
CA GLY A 106 8.38 -20.01 13.57
C GLY A 106 7.72 -18.82 14.28
N ARG A 107 7.92 -17.59 13.81
CA ARG A 107 7.46 -16.35 14.45
C ARG A 107 6.48 -15.59 13.56
N GLU A 108 5.85 -14.60 14.16
CA GLU A 108 4.88 -13.74 13.50
C GLU A 108 5.50 -12.37 13.20
N VAL A 109 5.36 -11.94 11.96
CA VAL A 109 5.77 -10.63 11.46
C VAL A 109 4.50 -9.81 11.22
N VAL A 110 4.50 -8.56 11.66
CA VAL A 110 3.38 -7.63 11.45
C VAL A 110 3.75 -6.64 10.35
N PHE A 111 2.99 -6.64 9.26
CA PHE A 111 3.10 -5.66 8.19
C PHE A 111 2.10 -4.54 8.45
N HIS A 112 2.59 -3.32 8.63
CA HIS A 112 1.79 -2.11 8.77
C HIS A 112 1.75 -1.41 7.41
N THR A 113 0.61 -1.47 6.73
CA THR A 113 0.43 -0.83 5.43
C THR A 113 -0.44 0.40 5.60
N ALA A 114 0.21 1.55 5.62
CA ALA A 114 -0.45 2.84 5.71
C ALA A 114 -0.96 3.28 4.34
N LEU A 115 -2.12 3.93 4.37
CA LEU A 115 -2.80 4.47 3.21
C LEU A 115 -3.27 5.89 3.52
N CYS A 116 -3.05 6.79 2.57
CA CYS A 116 -3.61 8.13 2.55
C CYS A 116 -4.37 8.36 1.25
N LEU A 117 -5.59 8.88 1.35
CA LEU A 117 -6.30 9.51 0.24
C LEU A 117 -6.37 11.00 0.49
N TRP A 118 -5.57 11.76 -0.27
CA TRP A 118 -5.60 13.22 -0.29
C TRP A 118 -6.62 13.70 -1.33
N ASP A 119 -7.54 14.55 -0.91
CA ASP A 119 -8.52 15.20 -1.78
C ASP A 119 -8.17 16.66 -1.95
N GLY A 120 -7.50 16.98 -3.07
CA GLY A 120 -7.11 18.34 -3.45
C GLY A 120 -8.07 19.00 -4.44
N ARG A 121 -9.26 18.43 -4.67
CA ARG A 121 -10.17 18.92 -5.73
C ARG A 121 -10.71 20.33 -5.47
N ASN A 122 -10.79 20.74 -4.20
CA ASN A 122 -11.25 22.06 -3.78
C ASN A 122 -10.10 23.08 -3.64
N GLY A 123 -8.92 22.80 -4.23
CA GLY A 123 -7.71 23.59 -4.06
C GLY A 123 -7.04 23.38 -2.70
N GLN A 124 -5.84 23.95 -2.54
CA GLN A 124 -4.98 23.67 -1.37
C GLN A 124 -5.62 24.07 -0.04
N ALA A 125 -6.32 25.22 0.01
CA ALA A 125 -6.98 25.69 1.22
C ALA A 125 -8.17 24.80 1.66
N GLY A 126 -8.74 24.02 0.74
CA GLY A 126 -9.85 23.11 1.00
C GLY A 126 -9.45 21.63 0.98
N ALA A 127 -8.15 21.32 0.97
CA ALA A 127 -7.67 19.96 0.86
C ALA A 127 -7.95 19.16 2.14
N THR A 128 -8.35 17.90 1.97
CA THR A 128 -8.59 16.98 3.10
C THR A 128 -7.82 15.69 2.90
N ALA A 129 -7.57 14.96 3.99
CA ALA A 129 -6.89 13.68 3.94
C ALA A 129 -7.63 12.64 4.79
N GLN A 130 -7.90 11.49 4.18
CA GLN A 130 -8.27 10.28 4.91
C GLN A 130 -7.01 9.44 5.08
N VAL A 131 -6.74 8.94 6.28
CA VAL A 131 -5.54 8.14 6.59
C VAL A 131 -5.93 6.94 7.43
N CYS A 132 -5.38 5.76 7.11
CA CYS A 132 -5.50 4.57 7.95
C CYS A 132 -4.24 3.72 7.89
N ASN A 133 -4.07 2.84 8.88
CA ASN A 133 -3.11 1.75 8.85
C ASN A 133 -3.87 0.42 8.81
N VAL A 134 -3.47 -0.47 7.90
CA VAL A 134 -3.99 -1.85 7.83
C VAL A 134 -2.87 -2.80 8.22
N GLN A 135 -3.11 -3.60 9.25
CA GLN A 135 -2.17 -4.60 9.73
C GLN A 135 -2.41 -5.95 9.06
N THR A 136 -1.33 -6.61 8.65
CA THR A 136 -1.34 -8.01 8.21
C THR A 136 -0.37 -8.82 9.05
N LEU A 137 -0.87 -9.86 9.69
CA LEU A 137 -0.09 -10.73 10.58
C LEU A 137 0.31 -11.97 9.77
N VAL A 138 1.62 -12.16 9.60
CA VAL A 138 2.19 -13.23 8.78
C VAL A 138 3.02 -14.14 9.67
N ARG A 139 2.58 -15.39 9.83
CA ARG A 139 3.32 -16.40 10.59
C ARG A 139 4.19 -17.22 9.65
N PHE A 140 5.49 -17.26 9.92
CA PHE A 140 6.45 -18.08 9.17
C PHE A 140 6.51 -19.49 9.75
N ARG A 141 6.70 -20.48 8.89
CA ARG A 141 6.98 -21.86 9.31
C ARG A 141 8.34 -21.92 10.02
N ASP A 142 8.49 -22.92 10.88
CA ASP A 142 9.79 -23.26 11.47
C ASP A 142 10.52 -24.23 10.55
N LEU A 143 11.29 -23.70 9.60
CA LEU A 143 12.00 -24.48 8.58
C LEU A 143 13.51 -24.50 8.84
N GLU A 144 14.16 -25.55 8.35
CA GLU A 144 15.60 -25.67 8.39
C GLU A 144 16.28 -24.69 7.43
N ASP A 145 17.51 -24.30 7.75
CA ASP A 145 18.28 -23.32 6.97
C ASP A 145 18.46 -23.74 5.50
N ALA A 146 18.54 -25.05 5.22
CA ALA A 146 18.66 -25.58 3.88
C ALA A 146 17.43 -25.31 3.00
N GLU A 147 16.22 -25.39 3.58
CA GLU A 147 14.97 -25.08 2.85
C GLU A 147 14.84 -23.58 2.59
N LEU A 148 15.21 -22.75 3.57
CA LEU A 148 15.21 -21.29 3.42
C LEU A 148 16.22 -20.82 2.35
N ASP A 149 17.44 -21.40 2.33
CA ASP A 149 18.45 -21.14 1.30
C ASP A 149 17.95 -21.55 -0.10
N ALA A 150 17.35 -22.74 -0.21
CA ALA A 150 16.78 -23.23 -1.47
C ALA A 150 15.68 -22.30 -2.00
N TYR A 151 14.76 -21.88 -1.13
CA TYR A 151 13.73 -20.89 -1.46
C TYR A 151 14.34 -19.57 -1.97
N LEU A 152 15.36 -19.03 -1.29
CA LEU A 152 16.00 -17.76 -1.67
C LEU A 152 16.75 -17.81 -3.00
N ARG A 153 17.21 -18.99 -3.45
CA ARG A 153 17.81 -19.18 -4.79
C ARG A 153 16.77 -19.10 -5.89
N ILE A 154 15.56 -19.57 -5.61
CA ILE A 154 14.45 -19.60 -6.57
C ILE A 154 13.76 -18.24 -6.65
N GLU A 155 13.32 -17.70 -5.51
CA GLU A 155 12.41 -16.55 -5.46
C GLU A 155 13.15 -15.19 -5.50
N GLN A 156 14.38 -15.15 -4.98
CA GLN A 156 15.23 -13.94 -4.90
C GLN A 156 14.50 -12.66 -4.43
N PRO A 157 13.82 -12.67 -3.26
CA PRO A 157 12.97 -11.57 -2.79
C PRO A 157 13.77 -10.46 -2.10
N TYR A 158 14.93 -10.09 -2.64
CA TYR A 158 15.89 -9.22 -1.94
C TYR A 158 15.43 -7.75 -1.82
N ASP A 159 14.39 -7.39 -2.57
CA ASP A 159 13.70 -6.10 -2.57
C ASP A 159 12.48 -6.04 -1.63
N CYS A 160 12.16 -7.13 -0.94
CA CYS A 160 10.98 -7.26 -0.07
C CYS A 160 11.35 -7.25 1.41
N ALA A 161 10.65 -6.45 2.19
CA ALA A 161 10.73 -6.54 3.65
C ALA A 161 10.20 -7.92 4.10
N GLY A 162 10.95 -8.61 4.95
CA GLY A 162 10.62 -9.97 5.37
C GLY A 162 11.04 -11.07 4.39
N SER A 163 11.80 -10.76 3.34
CA SER A 163 12.41 -11.75 2.43
C SER A 163 11.41 -12.78 1.88
N ALA A 164 10.15 -12.39 1.71
CA ALA A 164 9.06 -13.27 1.29
C ALA A 164 8.13 -12.56 0.29
N LYS A 165 7.66 -13.31 -0.72
CA LYS A 165 6.65 -12.87 -1.69
C LYS A 165 5.47 -13.82 -1.66
N ASN A 166 4.35 -13.41 -1.06
CA ASN A 166 3.18 -14.30 -0.90
C ASN A 166 2.47 -14.57 -2.23
N GLU A 167 2.69 -13.72 -3.22
CA GLU A 167 2.25 -13.88 -4.60
C GLU A 167 3.08 -14.89 -5.40
N GLY A 168 4.25 -15.30 -4.90
CA GLY A 168 5.16 -16.28 -5.50
C GLY A 168 5.36 -17.51 -4.64
N LEU A 169 6.57 -18.09 -4.63
CA LEU A 169 6.88 -19.28 -3.85
C LEU A 169 6.86 -19.02 -2.33
N GLY A 170 6.79 -17.76 -1.90
CA GLY A 170 6.77 -17.41 -0.48
C GLY A 170 5.65 -18.11 0.28
N ILE A 171 4.53 -18.44 -0.36
CA ILE A 171 3.44 -19.20 0.28
C ILE A 171 3.88 -20.55 0.85
N ALA A 172 4.96 -21.16 0.34
CA ALA A 172 5.51 -22.41 0.84
C ALA A 172 6.18 -22.24 2.22
N ILE A 173 6.79 -21.09 2.49
CA ILE A 173 7.50 -20.81 3.77
C ILE A 173 6.60 -20.15 4.83
N LEU A 174 5.37 -19.78 4.46
CA LEU A 174 4.39 -19.17 5.37
C LEU A 174 3.45 -20.23 5.95
N GLU A 175 3.19 -20.13 7.26
CA GLU A 175 2.23 -20.95 7.99
C GLU A 175 0.82 -20.38 7.87
N SER A 176 0.66 -19.07 8.07
CA SER A 176 -0.63 -18.38 7.92
C SER A 176 -0.47 -16.88 7.62
N ILE A 177 -1.50 -16.30 7.01
CA ILE A 177 -1.66 -14.86 6.82
C ILE A 177 -3.03 -14.47 7.37
N ARG A 178 -3.08 -13.52 8.30
CA ARG A 178 -4.33 -12.94 8.85
C ARG A 178 -4.41 -11.47 8.47
N SER A 179 -5.47 -11.10 7.74
CA SER A 179 -5.72 -9.72 7.32
C SER A 179 -7.20 -9.51 7.00
N ASP A 180 -7.72 -8.32 7.35
CA ASP A 180 -9.03 -7.85 6.89
C ASP A 180 -8.97 -7.33 5.43
N ASP A 181 -7.76 -7.07 4.92
CA ASP A 181 -7.50 -6.67 3.53
C ASP A 181 -6.32 -7.46 2.95
N PRO A 182 -6.55 -8.48 2.12
CA PRO A 182 -5.49 -9.33 1.60
C PRO A 182 -4.51 -8.58 0.68
N THR A 183 -4.91 -7.44 0.11
CA THR A 183 -4.05 -6.64 -0.77
C THR A 183 -3.10 -5.72 -0.01
N ALA A 184 -3.34 -5.53 1.31
CA ALA A 184 -2.45 -4.79 2.19
C ALA A 184 -1.04 -5.40 2.22
N LEU A 185 -0.90 -6.72 2.31
CA LEU A 185 0.40 -7.39 2.37
C LEU A 185 1.27 -7.08 1.14
N THR A 186 0.67 -7.10 -0.06
CA THR A 186 1.35 -6.74 -1.32
C THR A 186 1.67 -5.23 -1.41
N GLY A 187 1.08 -4.40 -0.53
CA GLY A 187 1.49 -3.02 -0.30
C GLY A 187 0.46 -1.95 -0.63
N LEU A 188 -0.79 -2.31 -0.98
CA LEU A 188 -1.88 -1.33 -1.16
C LEU A 188 -3.22 -1.92 -0.71
N PRO A 189 -3.80 -1.48 0.42
CA PRO A 189 -5.05 -2.03 0.93
C PRO A 189 -6.25 -1.52 0.12
N LEU A 190 -6.68 -2.29 -0.89
CA LEU A 190 -7.75 -1.92 -1.81
C LEU A 190 -9.14 -1.90 -1.15
N ILE A 191 -9.40 -2.71 -0.12
CA ILE A 191 -10.67 -2.67 0.61
C ILE A 191 -10.77 -1.34 1.36
N ALA A 192 -9.73 -0.96 2.10
CA ALA A 192 -9.68 0.34 2.77
C ALA A 192 -9.76 1.50 1.75
N LEU A 193 -8.98 1.43 0.67
CA LEU A 193 -8.96 2.46 -0.38
C LEU A 193 -10.32 2.65 -1.06
N THR A 194 -11.01 1.56 -1.41
CA THR A 194 -12.33 1.68 -2.04
C THR A 194 -13.37 2.27 -1.07
N GLY A 195 -13.23 2.01 0.23
CA GLY A 195 -13.98 2.71 1.28
C GLY A 195 -13.72 4.22 1.26
N MET A 196 -12.45 4.64 1.25
CA MET A 196 -12.07 6.06 1.22
C MET A 196 -12.54 6.77 -0.06
N LEU A 197 -12.40 6.10 -1.21
CA LEU A 197 -12.85 6.62 -2.51
C LEU A 197 -14.38 6.79 -2.53
N ARG A 198 -15.15 5.88 -1.92
CA ARG A 198 -16.61 6.01 -1.79
C ARG A 198 -17.01 7.22 -0.96
N GLN A 199 -16.31 7.47 0.14
CA GLN A 199 -16.50 8.66 0.98
C GLN A 199 -16.18 9.94 0.20
N ALA A 200 -15.18 9.89 -0.69
CA ALA A 200 -14.84 10.96 -1.62
C ALA A 200 -15.81 11.08 -2.83
N GLY A 201 -16.89 10.29 -2.86
CA GLY A 201 -17.93 10.34 -3.89
C GLY A 201 -17.69 9.47 -5.12
N ILE A 202 -16.62 8.67 -5.16
CA ILE A 202 -16.36 7.75 -6.28
C ILE A 202 -17.32 6.56 -6.23
N ARG A 203 -17.86 6.20 -7.40
CA ARG A 203 -18.75 5.05 -7.59
C ARG A 203 -18.08 4.04 -8.52
N PHE A 204 -18.09 2.77 -8.11
CA PHE A 204 -17.48 1.66 -8.85
C PHE A 204 -18.48 0.92 -9.75
N PHE A 205 -19.77 1.01 -9.43
CA PHE A 205 -20.83 0.31 -10.13
C PHE A 205 -21.90 1.32 -10.53
N ARG A 206 -22.48 1.12 -11.71
CA ARG A 206 -23.70 1.82 -12.12
C ARG A 206 -24.89 1.09 -11.50
N THR A 207 -25.73 1.82 -10.78
CA THR A 207 -27.05 1.31 -10.40
C THR A 207 -28.02 1.76 -11.49
N GLU A 208 -28.67 0.81 -12.17
CA GLU A 208 -29.82 1.15 -13.00
C GLU A 208 -30.91 1.70 -12.08
N ASN A 209 -31.49 2.85 -12.42
CA ASN A 209 -32.65 3.34 -11.70
C ASN A 209 -33.78 2.33 -11.88
N ALA A 210 -34.26 1.75 -10.78
CA ALA A 210 -35.56 1.10 -10.74
C ALA A 210 -36.63 2.16 -11.03
N GLY A 211 -37.03 2.29 -12.29
CA GLY A 211 -37.95 3.33 -12.72
C GLY A 211 -38.23 3.33 -14.21
N ASN A 212 -38.91 2.28 -14.68
CA ASN A 212 -40.05 2.41 -15.60
C ASN A 212 -40.75 1.03 -15.73
N GLN A 213 -41.72 0.80 -14.85
CA GLN A 213 -42.98 0.14 -15.23
C GLN A 213 -44.05 1.22 -15.25
#